data_AF-Q21JT5-F1
#
_entry.id   AF-Q21JT5-F1
#
_cell.length_a   1.000
_cell.length_b   1.000
_cell.length_c   1.000
_cell.angle_alpha   90.00
_cell.angle_beta   90.00
_cell.angle_gamma   90.00
#
_symmetry.space_group_name_H-M   'P 1'
#
loop_
_entity.id
_entity.type
_entity.pdbx_description
1 polymer ?
#
loop_
_entity_poly.entity_id
_entity_poly.type
_entity_poly.pdbx_seq_one_letter_code
_entity_poly.pdbx_strand_id
1 'polypeptide(L)'
;MSKALKLASMVNQQLAFAKSLWQQAESLGAGFNAHACKQAGIMQLCTGLCLYAKEIGLVEDETLPVSVNAILAKLLAMGDGVGADFRYEQLRDLARDDSSWLAHIAAIEPSLFEPKPVPAPADENIIAVSLGAQRETHWLNVELAILQGIRDQCAGLIRDQREVSSEY
;
A
#
# COMPACT_ATOMS: atom_id res chain seq x y z
N MET A 1 23.75 4.04 -14.53
CA MET A 1 22.90 4.09 -13.33
C MET A 1 22.67 2.67 -12.86
N SER A 2 23.00 2.32 -11.61
CA SER A 2 22.81 0.95 -11.10
C SER A 2 21.32 0.59 -11.00
N LYS A 3 20.97 -0.71 -11.04
CA LYS A 3 19.58 -1.21 -10.94
C LYS A 3 18.90 -0.70 -9.66
N ALA A 4 19.61 -0.71 -8.53
CA ALA A 4 19.14 -0.19 -7.25
C ALA A 4 18.78 1.31 -7.33
N LEU A 5 19.64 2.13 -7.94
CA LEU A 5 19.40 3.58 -8.03
C LEU A 5 18.21 3.92 -8.95
N LYS A 6 17.97 3.08 -9.97
CA LYS A 6 16.75 3.17 -10.79
C LYS A 6 15.50 2.87 -9.98
N LEU A 7 15.49 1.77 -9.23
CA LEU A 7 14.36 1.38 -8.39
C LEU A 7 14.07 2.44 -7.33
N ALA A 8 15.10 2.94 -6.65
CA ALA A 8 14.95 3.98 -5.64
C ALA A 8 14.31 5.27 -6.21
N SER A 9 14.75 5.68 -7.40
CA SER A 9 14.14 6.81 -8.12
C SER A 9 12.67 6.56 -8.45
N MET A 10 12.34 5.36 -8.97
CA MET A 10 10.96 5.00 -9.28
C MET A 10 10.07 4.97 -8.03
N VAL A 11 10.54 4.40 -6.91
CA VAL A 11 9.82 4.43 -5.62
C VAL A 11 9.46 5.85 -5.22
N ASN A 12 10.43 6.76 -5.27
CA ASN A 12 10.21 8.17 -4.91
C ASN A 12 9.20 8.84 -5.86
N GLN A 13 9.27 8.56 -7.16
CA GLN A 13 8.32 9.07 -8.14
C GLN A 13 6.89 8.59 -7.84
N GLN A 14 6.71 7.31 -7.54
CA GLN A 14 5.39 6.75 -7.21
C GLN A 14 4.80 7.38 -5.94
N LEU A 15 5.60 7.50 -4.87
CA LEU A 15 5.16 8.11 -3.61
C LEU A 15 4.87 9.61 -3.74
N ALA A 16 5.60 10.32 -4.61
CA ALA A 16 5.34 11.73 -4.91
C ALA A 16 4.09 11.89 -5.77
N PHE A 17 3.87 11.01 -6.74
CA PHE A 17 2.71 11.07 -7.60
C PHE A 17 1.42 10.72 -6.86
N ALA A 18 1.44 9.74 -5.95
CA ALA A 18 0.34 9.46 -5.03
C ALA A 18 -0.07 10.71 -4.23
N LYS A 19 0.90 11.43 -3.67
CA LYS A 19 0.67 12.68 -2.93
C LYS A 19 0.02 13.75 -3.81
N SER A 20 0.54 13.96 -5.02
CA SER A 20 0.00 14.95 -5.97
C SER A 20 -1.45 14.64 -6.36
N LEU A 21 -1.75 13.36 -6.65
CA LEU A 21 -3.11 12.91 -6.98
C LEU A 21 -4.09 13.14 -5.83
N TRP A 22 -3.68 12.91 -4.59
CA TRP A 22 -4.55 13.14 -3.44
C TRP A 22 -4.73 14.61 -3.12
N GLN A 23 -3.71 15.44 -3.28
CA GLN A 23 -3.88 16.90 -3.22
C GLN A 23 -4.86 17.39 -4.30
N GLN A 24 -4.79 16.82 -5.49
CA GLN A 24 -5.76 17.11 -6.55
C GLN A 24 -7.17 16.61 -6.18
N ALA A 25 -7.31 15.41 -5.62
CA ALA A 25 -8.59 14.88 -5.17
C ALA A 25 -9.24 15.79 -4.11
N GLU A 26 -8.45 16.27 -3.15
CA GLU A 26 -8.89 17.22 -2.11
C GLU A 26 -9.40 18.53 -2.73
N SER A 27 -8.66 19.07 -3.71
CA SER A 27 -9.07 20.29 -4.42
C SER A 27 -10.35 20.15 -5.24
N LEU A 28 -10.63 18.93 -5.73
CA LEU A 28 -11.82 18.60 -6.52
C LEU A 28 -13.06 18.32 -5.65
N GLY A 29 -12.89 18.10 -4.34
CA GLY A 29 -13.99 17.80 -3.42
C GLY A 29 -14.63 16.43 -3.69
N ALA A 30 -15.96 16.37 -3.80
CA ALA A 30 -16.70 15.14 -4.06
C ALA A 30 -17.03 14.98 -5.56
N GLY A 31 -16.82 13.78 -6.11
CA GLY A 31 -17.23 13.48 -7.49
C GLY A 31 -16.30 12.51 -8.20
N PHE A 32 -16.70 12.12 -9.42
CA PHE A 32 -16.00 11.12 -10.23
C PHE A 32 -14.49 11.41 -10.38
N ASN A 33 -14.12 12.65 -10.67
CA ASN A 33 -12.73 13.03 -10.85
C ASN A 33 -11.91 12.91 -9.54
N ALA A 34 -12.48 13.33 -8.41
CA ALA A 34 -11.82 13.17 -7.11
C ALA A 34 -11.64 11.68 -6.74
N HIS A 35 -12.63 10.85 -7.08
CA HIS A 35 -12.56 9.41 -6.85
C HIS A 35 -11.51 8.74 -7.74
N ALA A 36 -11.40 9.14 -9.01
CA ALA A 36 -10.37 8.66 -9.92
C ALA A 36 -8.98 9.05 -9.43
N CYS A 37 -8.77 10.30 -9.01
CA CYS A 37 -7.51 10.75 -8.39
C CYS A 37 -7.17 9.95 -7.13
N LYS A 38 -8.17 9.70 -6.26
CA LYS A 38 -8.00 8.87 -5.06
C LYS A 38 -7.56 7.45 -5.40
N GLN A 39 -8.29 6.76 -6.27
CA GLN A 39 -8.00 5.39 -6.71
C GLN A 39 -6.61 5.31 -7.34
N ALA A 40 -6.30 6.23 -8.26
CA ALA A 40 -4.99 6.31 -8.90
C ALA A 40 -3.87 6.51 -7.87
N GLY A 41 -4.07 7.37 -6.87
CA GLY A 41 -3.07 7.59 -5.82
C GLY A 41 -2.81 6.35 -4.96
N ILE A 42 -3.85 5.55 -4.66
CA ILE A 42 -3.68 4.26 -3.97
C ILE A 42 -2.87 3.30 -4.85
N MET A 43 -3.18 3.22 -6.15
CA MET A 43 -2.43 2.38 -7.08
C MET A 43 -0.94 2.79 -7.15
N GLN A 44 -0.64 4.10 -7.15
CA GLN A 44 0.74 4.58 -7.11
C GLN A 44 1.43 4.23 -5.79
N LEU A 45 0.73 4.34 -4.65
CA LEU A 45 1.28 3.94 -3.35
C LEU A 45 1.61 2.43 -3.33
N CYS A 46 0.69 1.57 -3.76
CA CYS A 46 0.93 0.12 -3.85
C CYS A 46 2.11 -0.17 -4.78
N THR A 47 2.16 0.48 -5.94
CA THR A 47 3.27 0.33 -6.90
C THR A 47 4.61 0.75 -6.28
N GLY A 48 4.63 1.87 -5.53
CA GLY A 48 5.81 2.34 -4.81
C GLY A 48 6.32 1.34 -3.79
N LEU A 49 5.41 0.74 -3.00
CA LEU A 49 5.76 -0.30 -2.02
C LEU A 49 6.29 -1.57 -2.71
N CYS A 50 5.69 -1.99 -3.83
CA CYS A 50 6.16 -3.16 -4.56
C CYS A 50 7.52 -2.93 -5.23
N LEU A 51 7.78 -1.73 -5.74
CA LEU A 51 9.10 -1.35 -6.23
C LEU A 51 10.12 -1.29 -5.09
N TYR A 52 9.71 -0.85 -3.91
CA TYR A 52 10.59 -0.85 -2.74
C TYR A 52 10.96 -2.26 -2.31
N ALA A 53 9.99 -3.19 -2.28
CA ALA A 53 10.26 -4.61 -2.03
C ALA A 53 11.26 -5.20 -3.05
N LYS A 54 11.21 -4.78 -4.33
CA LYS A 54 12.23 -5.15 -5.33
C LYS A 54 13.58 -4.47 -5.07
N GLU A 55 13.58 -3.22 -4.65
CA GLU A 55 14.81 -2.46 -4.34
C GLU A 55 15.63 -3.13 -3.24
N ILE A 56 14.97 -3.59 -2.18
CA ILE A 56 15.63 -4.24 -1.04
C ILE A 56 15.92 -5.73 -1.28
N GLY A 57 15.50 -6.30 -2.41
CA GLY A 57 15.71 -7.71 -2.74
C GLY A 57 14.68 -8.67 -2.13
N LEU A 58 13.63 -8.16 -1.49
CA LEU A 58 12.54 -8.97 -0.96
C LEU A 58 11.81 -9.71 -2.09
N VAL A 59 11.76 -9.14 -3.29
CA VAL A 59 11.14 -9.73 -4.47
C VAL A 59 12.15 -9.77 -5.62
N GLU A 60 12.49 -10.97 -6.07
CA GLU A 60 13.49 -11.18 -7.14
C GLU A 60 12.87 -11.20 -8.55
N ASP A 61 11.58 -11.54 -8.66
CA ASP A 61 10.92 -11.72 -9.95
C ASP A 61 10.79 -10.40 -10.72
N GLU A 62 11.27 -10.37 -11.97
CA GLU A 62 11.19 -9.20 -12.84
C GLU A 62 9.77 -8.97 -13.37
N THR A 63 8.90 -9.97 -13.30
CA THR A 63 7.49 -9.81 -13.67
C THR A 63 6.75 -8.97 -12.61
N LEU A 64 6.20 -7.84 -13.04
CA LEU A 64 5.15 -7.12 -12.31
C LEU A 64 3.79 -7.69 -12.77
N PRO A 65 2.75 -7.70 -11.90
CA PRO A 65 2.69 -7.00 -10.63
C PRO A 65 2.79 -7.95 -9.43
N VAL A 66 3.74 -7.67 -8.53
CA VAL A 66 3.61 -8.12 -7.15
C VAL A 66 2.57 -7.22 -6.50
N SER A 67 1.57 -7.80 -5.83
CA SER A 67 0.60 -7.09 -5.01
C SER A 67 1.16 -6.86 -3.62
N VAL A 68 0.60 -5.89 -2.89
CA VAL A 68 0.96 -5.68 -1.48
C VAL A 68 0.66 -6.93 -0.66
N ASN A 69 -0.46 -7.59 -0.94
CA ASN A 69 -0.80 -8.88 -0.31
C ASN A 69 0.26 -9.98 -0.55
N ALA A 70 0.87 -10.04 -1.74
CA ALA A 70 1.95 -10.99 -2.00
C ALA A 70 3.22 -10.65 -1.20
N ILE A 71 3.49 -9.36 -0.96
CA ILE A 71 4.59 -8.91 -0.09
C ILE A 71 4.34 -9.36 1.35
N LEU A 72 3.13 -9.12 1.89
CA LEU A 72 2.77 -9.57 3.24
C LEU A 72 2.90 -11.08 3.38
N ALA A 73 2.35 -11.85 2.45
CA ALA A 73 2.44 -13.30 2.47
C ALA A 73 3.91 -13.78 2.49
N LYS A 74 4.78 -13.14 1.69
CA LYS A 74 6.21 -13.45 1.69
C LYS A 74 6.89 -13.07 2.99
N LEU A 75 6.60 -11.89 3.55
CA LEU A 75 7.13 -11.43 4.84
C LEU A 75 6.78 -12.38 5.98
N LEU A 76 5.54 -12.86 6.03
CA LEU A 76 5.04 -13.77 7.05
C LEU A 76 5.55 -15.21 6.86
N ALA A 77 5.85 -15.63 5.63
CA ALA A 77 6.45 -16.93 5.34
C ALA A 77 7.95 -17.00 5.67
N MET A 78 8.63 -15.85 5.78
CA MET A 78 10.02 -15.82 6.25
C MET A 78 10.06 -16.08 7.77
N GLY A 79 10.68 -17.19 8.17
CA GLY A 79 10.86 -17.53 9.59
C GLY A 79 11.69 -16.51 10.36
N ASP A 80 11.59 -16.54 11.69
CA ASP A 80 12.38 -15.68 12.57
C ASP A 80 13.86 -16.14 12.63
N GLY A 81 14.79 -15.19 12.54
CA GLY A 81 16.15 -15.39 13.07
C GLY A 81 17.27 -15.95 12.19
N VAL A 82 17.34 -15.70 10.87
CA VAL A 82 18.59 -15.98 10.12
C VAL A 82 18.89 -14.88 9.10
N GLY A 83 19.81 -13.98 9.43
CA GLY A 83 20.49 -13.08 8.48
C GLY A 83 19.58 -12.20 7.62
N ALA A 84 18.33 -11.98 8.06
CA ALA A 84 17.39 -11.16 7.34
C ALA A 84 17.82 -9.71 7.48
N ASP A 85 17.95 -9.03 6.34
CA ASP A 85 18.08 -7.60 6.26
C ASP A 85 17.10 -6.92 7.24
N PHE A 86 17.58 -5.97 8.07
CA PHE A 86 16.74 -5.30 9.08
C PHE A 86 15.48 -4.66 8.46
N ARG A 87 15.55 -4.32 7.16
CA ARG A 87 14.42 -3.79 6.40
C ARG A 87 13.27 -4.80 6.29
N TYR A 88 13.60 -6.09 6.19
CA TYR A 88 12.63 -7.18 6.18
C TYR A 88 12.01 -7.39 7.55
N GLU A 89 12.79 -7.29 8.61
CA GLU A 89 12.31 -7.44 9.99
C GLU A 89 11.27 -6.37 10.31
N GLN A 90 11.58 -5.10 10.04
CA GLN A 90 10.63 -4.00 10.25
C GLN A 90 9.34 -4.15 9.42
N LEU A 91 9.44 -4.57 8.15
CA LEU A 91 8.27 -4.82 7.32
C LEU A 91 7.46 -6.02 7.82
N ARG A 92 8.12 -7.05 8.36
CA ARG A 92 7.45 -8.22 8.94
C ARG A 92 6.71 -7.88 10.22
N ASP A 93 7.30 -7.06 11.09
CA ASP A 93 6.65 -6.60 12.31
C ASP A 93 5.38 -5.82 11.98
N LEU A 94 5.44 -4.94 10.97
CA LEU A 94 4.25 -4.27 10.44
C LEU A 94 3.24 -5.28 9.87
N ALA A 95 3.69 -6.29 9.12
CA ALA A 95 2.78 -7.30 8.55
C ALA A 95 2.11 -8.20 9.62
N ARG A 96 2.68 -8.30 10.83
CA ARG A 96 2.10 -9.04 11.97
C ARG A 96 1.13 -8.20 12.79
N ASP A 97 1.22 -6.88 12.68
CA ASP A 97 0.31 -5.95 13.34
C ASP A 97 -0.85 -5.61 12.40
N ASP A 98 -2.02 -6.18 12.68
CA ASP A 98 -3.26 -5.95 11.91
C ASP A 98 -3.72 -4.47 11.93
N SER A 99 -3.24 -3.68 12.89
CA SER A 99 -3.52 -2.24 12.98
C SER A 99 -2.50 -1.36 12.25
N SER A 100 -1.46 -1.97 11.68
CA SER A 100 -0.42 -1.24 10.97
C SER A 100 -0.94 -0.66 9.65
N TRP A 101 -0.28 0.40 9.18
CA TRP A 101 -0.55 0.95 7.86
C TRP A 101 -0.35 -0.06 6.73
N LEU A 102 0.55 -1.04 6.92
CA LEU A 102 0.85 -2.07 5.93
C LEU A 102 -0.30 -3.08 5.83
N ALA A 103 -0.88 -3.48 6.96
CA ALA A 103 -2.09 -4.30 6.99
C ALA A 103 -3.29 -3.54 6.40
N HIS A 104 -3.44 -2.26 6.74
CA HIS A 104 -4.52 -1.42 6.20
C HIS A 104 -4.45 -1.28 4.68
N ILE A 105 -3.28 -0.97 4.11
CA ILE A 105 -3.15 -0.83 2.64
C ILE A 105 -3.35 -2.17 1.93
N ALA A 106 -2.92 -3.29 2.53
CA ALA A 106 -3.16 -4.63 2.01
C ALA A 106 -4.65 -5.00 2.00
N ALA A 107 -5.42 -4.54 2.99
CA ALA A 107 -6.87 -4.73 3.04
C ALA A 107 -7.61 -3.88 1.99
N ILE A 108 -7.08 -2.70 1.65
CA ILE A 108 -7.68 -1.77 0.68
C ILE A 108 -7.40 -2.22 -0.77
N GLU A 109 -6.18 -2.67 -1.06
CA GLU A 109 -5.71 -2.98 -2.42
C GLU A 109 -6.66 -3.87 -3.24
N PRO A 110 -7.22 -4.99 -2.73
CA PRO A 110 -8.10 -5.87 -3.51
C PRO A 110 -9.31 -5.14 -4.09
N SER A 111 -9.87 -4.20 -3.30
CA SER A 111 -11.06 -3.44 -3.70
C SER A 111 -10.82 -2.50 -4.88
N LEU A 112 -9.56 -2.20 -5.24
CA LEU A 112 -9.24 -1.33 -6.39
C LEU A 112 -9.72 -1.90 -7.72
N PHE A 113 -9.87 -3.23 -7.79
CA PHE A 113 -10.30 -3.96 -8.99
C PHE A 113 -11.74 -4.45 -8.89
N GLU A 114 -12.41 -4.18 -7.78
CA GLU A 114 -13.79 -4.57 -7.55
C GLU A 114 -14.77 -3.51 -8.06
N PRO A 115 -16.00 -3.92 -8.45
CA PRO A 115 -17.07 -2.98 -8.76
C PRO A 115 -17.40 -2.11 -7.56
N LYS A 116 -17.85 -0.87 -7.83
CA LYS A 116 -18.32 0.05 -6.79
C LYS A 116 -19.35 -0.64 -5.86
N PRO A 117 -19.25 -0.50 -4.52
CA PRO A 117 -20.21 -1.10 -3.61
C PRO A 117 -21.60 -0.54 -3.86
N VAL A 118 -22.55 -1.44 -4.14
CA VAL A 118 -23.97 -1.14 -4.30
C VAL A 118 -24.65 -1.38 -2.95
N PRO A 119 -25.60 -0.51 -2.50
CA PRO A 119 -26.42 -0.74 -1.32
C PRO A 119 -27.04 -2.15 -1.34
N ALA A 120 -27.00 -2.84 -0.20
CA ALA A 120 -27.61 -4.17 -0.10
C ALA A 120 -29.09 -3.92 0.19
N PRO A 121 -30.03 -4.66 -0.44
CA PRO A 121 -31.42 -4.62 -0.04
C PRO A 121 -31.54 -4.98 1.45
N ALA A 122 -32.47 -4.34 2.15
CA ALA A 122 -32.55 -4.31 3.61
C ALA A 122 -32.81 -5.68 4.29
N ASP A 123 -33.03 -6.76 3.51
CA ASP A 123 -33.59 -8.02 4.00
C ASP A 123 -32.58 -9.18 4.16
N GLU A 124 -31.27 -8.98 3.94
CA GLU A 124 -30.26 -10.06 4.01
C GLU A 124 -29.25 -9.88 5.15
N ASN A 125 -29.63 -10.28 6.37
CA ASN A 125 -28.89 -9.97 7.61
C ASN A 125 -27.53 -10.69 7.81
N ILE A 126 -27.21 -11.76 7.07
CA ILE A 126 -25.91 -12.47 7.24
C ILE A 126 -24.90 -12.03 6.15
N ILE A 127 -25.37 -11.83 4.93
CA ILE A 127 -24.56 -11.30 3.81
C ILE A 127 -24.19 -9.82 4.07
N ALA A 128 -25.06 -9.08 4.78
CA ALA A 128 -24.83 -7.69 5.15
C ALA A 128 -23.59 -7.47 6.04
N VAL A 129 -23.23 -8.41 6.92
CA VAL A 129 -22.07 -8.23 7.82
C VAL A 129 -20.75 -8.33 7.06
N SER A 130 -20.60 -9.34 6.19
CA SER A 130 -19.42 -9.49 5.34
C SER A 130 -19.32 -8.37 4.29
N LEU A 131 -20.44 -7.96 3.70
CA LEU A 131 -20.50 -6.76 2.84
C LEU A 131 -20.20 -5.47 3.60
N GLY A 132 -20.54 -5.39 4.88
CA GLY A 132 -20.28 -4.24 5.75
C GLY A 132 -18.80 -4.06 6.02
N ALA A 133 -18.12 -5.13 6.45
CA ALA A 133 -16.67 -5.12 6.65
C ALA A 133 -15.90 -4.87 5.34
N GLN A 134 -16.32 -5.48 4.23
CA GLN A 134 -15.75 -5.19 2.91
C GLN A 134 -16.05 -3.77 2.43
N ARG A 135 -17.19 -3.18 2.81
CA ARG A 135 -17.48 -1.78 2.52
C ARG A 135 -16.57 -0.85 3.30
N GLU A 136 -16.32 -1.12 4.58
CA GLU A 136 -15.46 -0.26 5.40
C GLU A 136 -14.02 -0.21 4.85
N THR A 137 -13.51 -1.32 4.33
CA THR A 137 -12.17 -1.40 3.71
C THR A 137 -12.14 -1.07 2.22
N HIS A 138 -13.31 -0.92 1.56
CA HIS A 138 -13.36 -0.57 0.15
C HIS A 138 -12.75 0.82 -0.08
N TRP A 139 -11.82 0.94 -1.03
CA TRP A 139 -11.03 2.16 -1.28
C TRP A 139 -11.86 3.44 -1.38
N LEU A 140 -13.08 3.32 -1.93
CA LEU A 140 -14.03 4.42 -2.06
C LEU A 140 -14.38 5.06 -0.71
N ASN A 141 -14.49 4.26 0.34
CA ASN A 141 -14.98 4.67 1.66
C ASN A 141 -13.86 5.10 2.61
N VAL A 142 -12.60 4.77 2.30
CA VAL A 142 -11.43 5.14 3.12
C VAL A 142 -11.19 6.64 3.06
N GLU A 143 -11.12 7.35 4.18
CA GLU A 143 -10.88 8.79 4.14
C GLU A 143 -9.53 9.15 3.53
N LEU A 144 -9.48 10.28 2.80
CA LEU A 144 -8.25 10.73 2.15
C LEU A 144 -7.12 11.00 3.16
N ALA A 145 -7.47 11.50 4.35
CA ALA A 145 -6.53 11.73 5.44
C ALA A 145 -5.85 10.44 5.93
N ILE A 146 -6.60 9.32 5.99
CA ILE A 146 -6.06 8.01 6.32
C ILE A 146 -5.04 7.58 5.26
N LEU A 147 -5.39 7.71 3.98
CA LEU A 147 -4.50 7.36 2.86
C LEU A 147 -3.20 8.19 2.87
N GLN A 148 -3.31 9.50 3.14
CA GLN A 148 -2.15 10.38 3.29
C GLN A 148 -1.27 9.95 4.47
N GLY A 149 -1.88 9.60 5.61
CA GLY A 149 -1.17 9.07 6.78
C GLY A 149 -0.41 7.77 6.48
N ILE A 150 -1.04 6.81 5.80
CA ILE A 150 -0.40 5.56 5.34
C ILE A 150 0.81 5.87 4.45
N ARG A 151 0.65 6.78 3.47
CA ARG A 151 1.75 7.14 2.57
C ARG A 151 2.90 7.80 3.31
N ASP A 152 2.63 8.66 4.28
CA ASP A 152 3.69 9.35 5.03
C ASP A 152 4.44 8.39 5.96
N GLN A 153 3.75 7.43 6.57
CA GLN A 153 4.39 6.35 7.32
C GLN A 153 5.24 5.45 6.42
N CYS A 154 4.74 5.07 5.25
CA CYS A 154 5.48 4.29 4.24
C CYS A 154 6.73 5.05 3.75
N ALA A 155 6.58 6.33 3.39
CA ALA A 155 7.68 7.16 2.92
C ALA A 155 8.72 7.42 4.03
N GLY A 156 8.28 7.59 5.27
CA GLY A 156 9.14 7.70 6.45
C GLY A 156 9.97 6.44 6.65
N LEU A 157 9.32 5.26 6.69
CA LEU A 157 10.01 3.99 6.82
C LEU A 157 11.07 3.79 5.73
N ILE A 158 10.71 4.01 4.46
CA ILE A 158 11.63 3.83 3.32
C ILE A 158 12.83 4.77 3.42
N ARG A 159 12.61 6.03 3.80
CA ARG A 159 13.68 7.00 4.01
C ARG A 159 14.60 6.53 5.12
N ASP A 160 14.07 6.23 6.30
CA ASP A 160 14.84 5.86 7.48
C ASP A 160 15.65 4.57 7.22
N GLN A 161 15.03 3.59 6.54
CA GLN A 161 15.71 2.36 6.12
C GLN A 161 16.86 2.62 5.14
N ARG A 162 16.71 3.55 4.20
CA ARG A 162 17.78 3.92 3.26
C ARG A 162 18.90 4.70 3.93
N GLU A 163 18.57 5.59 4.86
CA GLU A 163 19.54 6.35 5.65
C GLU A 163 20.44 5.39 6.43
N VAL A 164 19.85 4.48 7.21
CA VAL A 164 20.60 3.45 7.96
C VAL A 164 21.42 2.56 7.00
N SER A 165 20.85 2.13 5.87
CA SER A 165 21.57 1.30 4.90
C SER A 165 22.73 2.01 4.20
N SER A 166 22.78 3.36 4.23
CA SER A 166 23.85 4.14 3.60
C SER A 166 25.03 4.39 4.54
N GLU A 167 24.84 4.15 5.84
CA GLU A 167 25.88 4.29 6.88
C GLU A 167 26.76 3.03 7.01
N TYR A 168 26.30 1.90 6.46
CA TYR A 168 26.96 0.59 6.51
C TYR A 168 27.35 0.09 5.11
#